data_AF-A0A520ECY7-F1
#
_entry.id   AF-A0A520ECY7-F1
#
_cell.length_a   1.000
_cell.length_b   1.000
_cell.length_c   1.000
_cell.angle_alpha   90.00
_cell.angle_beta   90.00
_cell.angle_gamma   90.00
#
_symmetry.space_group_name_H-M   'P 1'
#
loop_
_entity.id
_entity.type
_entity.pdbx_description
1 polymer ?
#
loop_
_entity_poly.entity_id
_entity_poly.type
_entity_poly.pdbx_seq_one_letter_code
_entity_poly.pdbx_strand_id
1 'polypeptide(L)' 'MNEDWLFSYRGCEFLCSVTSSGPAAFLPHVLYKAGLQGTEEVALPVDTEAYGSLAEARRHAEQQAVRWVHDRSGDGQGRF' A
#
# COMPACT_ATOMS: atom_id res chain seq x y z
N MET A 1 12.58 -13.34 2.75
CA MET A 1 12.24 -12.65 4.01
C MET A 1 11.04 -11.76 3.71
N ASN A 2 9.97 -11.88 4.49
CA ASN A 2 8.84 -10.95 4.43
C ASN A 2 8.93 -10.02 5.63
N GLU A 3 8.75 -8.73 5.39
CA GLU A 3 8.62 -7.73 6.45
C GLU A 3 7.24 -7.10 6.33
N ASP A 4 6.44 -7.23 7.36
CA ASP A 4 5.10 -6.65 7.45
C ASP A 4 4.99 -5.68 8.63
N TRP A 5 4.24 -4.60 8.43
CA TRP A 5 3.96 -3.61 9.46
C TRP A 5 2.58 -2.99 9.24
N LEU A 6 1.96 -2.63 10.35
CA LEU A 6 0.72 -1.86 10.32
C LEU A 6 1.04 -0.39 10.06
N PHE A 7 0.28 0.20 9.14
CA PHE A 7 0.36 1.60 8.79
C PHE A 7 -1.04 2.21 8.88
N SER A 8 -1.20 3.25 9.69
CA SER A 8 -2.47 3.94 9.87
C SER A 8 -2.40 5.35 9.30
N TYR A 9 -3.37 5.71 8.46
CA TYR A 9 -3.41 7.03 7.81
C TYR A 9 -4.85 7.52 7.66
N ARG A 10 -5.15 8.72 8.19
CA ARG A 10 -6.50 9.36 8.15
C ARG A 10 -7.64 8.43 8.61
N GLY A 11 -7.40 7.65 9.66
CA GLY A 11 -8.39 6.69 10.20
C GLY A 11 -8.53 5.39 9.40
N CYS A 12 -7.77 5.24 8.30
CA CYS A 12 -7.64 3.99 7.56
C CYS A 12 -6.45 3.17 8.08
N GLU A 13 -6.62 1.87 8.15
CA GLU A 13 -5.63 0.89 8.56
C GLU A 13 -5.19 0.04 7.37
N PHE A 14 -3.87 -0.10 7.23
CA PHE A 14 -3.24 -0.88 6.19
C PHE A 14 -2.23 -1.85 6.81
N LEU A 15 -2.14 -3.05 6.24
CA LEU A 15 -1.01 -3.94 6.42
C LEU A 15 -0.09 -3.78 5.21
N CYS A 16 1.00 -3.05 5.41
CA CYS A 16 2.07 -2.96 4.44
C CYS A 16 2.97 -4.17 4.61
N SER A 17 3.40 -4.77 3.50
CA SER A 17 4.36 -5.87 3.52
C SER A 17 5.32 -5.74 2.35
N VAL A 18 6.54 -6.24 2.53
CA VAL A 18 7.52 -6.35 1.47
C VAL A 18 7.92 -7.80 1.32
N THR A 19 7.79 -8.32 0.10
CA THR A 19 8.20 -9.66 -0.27
C THR A 19 9.54 -9.60 -0.99
N SER A 20 10.54 -10.31 -0.46
CA SER A 20 11.82 -10.48 -1.15
C SER A 20 11.73 -11.61 -2.17
N SER A 21 11.88 -11.28 -3.46
CA SER A 21 11.89 -12.22 -4.59
C SER A 21 13.30 -12.60 -5.05
N GLY A 22 14.33 -11.98 -4.48
CA GLY A 22 15.73 -12.24 -4.79
C GLY A 22 16.69 -11.40 -3.92
N PRO A 23 18.02 -11.53 -4.13
CA PRO A 23 19.04 -10.90 -3.28
C PRO A 23 18.95 -9.37 -3.19
N ALA A 24 18.38 -8.72 -4.21
CA ALA A 24 18.16 -7.28 -4.28
C ALA A 24 16.85 -6.97 -5.01
N ALA A 25 15.81 -7.77 -4.74
CA ALA A 25 14.49 -7.61 -5.37
C ALA A 25 13.42 -7.64 -4.28
N PHE A 26 12.81 -6.48 -4.03
CA PHE A 26 11.83 -6.26 -2.97
C PHE A 26 10.53 -5.71 -3.57
N LEU A 27 9.46 -6.49 -3.46
CA LEU A 27 8.13 -6.12 -3.95
C LEU A 27 7.25 -5.61 -2.80
N PRO A 28 6.73 -4.37 -2.88
CA PRO A 28 5.76 -3.87 -1.92
C PRO A 28 4.38 -4.47 -2.18
N HIS A 29 3.68 -4.77 -1.08
CA HIS A 29 2.29 -5.18 -1.07
C HIS A 29 1.57 -4.39 0.01
N VAL A 30 0.34 -3.98 -0.27
CA VAL A 30 -0.49 -3.23 0.66
C VAL A 30 -1.86 -3.88 0.72
N LEU A 31 -2.30 -4.19 1.92
CA LEU A 31 -3.64 -4.67 2.20
C LEU A 31 -4.36 -3.61 3.03
N TYR A 32 -5.37 -2.97 2.46
CA TYR A 32 -6.28 -2.13 3.22
C TYR A 32 -7.13 -3.03 4.11
N LYS A 33 -7.18 -2.78 5.42
CA LYS A 33 -7.93 -3.58 6.39
C LYS A 33 -9.25 -2.95 6.80
N ALA A 34 -9.25 -1.67 7.15
CA ALA A 34 -10.43 -0.99 7.73
C ALA A 34 -10.29 0.54 7.71
N GLY A 35 -11.40 1.26 7.95
CA GLY A 35 -11.42 2.71 8.22
C GLY A 35 -12.36 3.55 7.36
N LEU A 36 -12.66 3.12 6.13
CA LEU A 36 -13.70 3.69 5.27
C LEU A 36 -14.98 2.88 5.38
N GLN A 37 -16.09 3.57 5.64
CA GLN A 37 -17.41 2.95 5.76
C GLN A 37 -17.82 2.30 4.43
N GLY A 38 -18.23 1.04 4.48
CA GLY A 38 -18.67 0.28 3.30
C GLY A 38 -17.55 -0.20 2.38
N THR A 39 -16.27 -0.08 2.79
CA THR A 39 -15.14 -0.67 2.06
C THR A 39 -14.63 -1.90 2.81
N GLU A 40 -14.66 -3.05 2.15
CA GLU A 40 -14.10 -4.30 2.67
C GLU A 40 -12.56 -4.32 2.58
N GLU A 41 -11.95 -5.31 3.24
CA GLU A 41 -10.52 -5.57 3.13
C GLU A 41 -10.15 -5.79 1.65
N VAL A 42 -9.16 -5.03 1.15
CA VAL A 42 -8.76 -5.10 -0.26
C VAL A 42 -7.26 -5.03 -0.42
N ALA A 43 -6.70 -5.99 -1.17
CA ALA A 43 -5.32 -5.94 -1.60
C ALA A 43 -5.18 -4.89 -2.71
N LEU A 44 -4.30 -3.91 -2.51
CA LEU A 44 -4.02 -2.91 -3.52
C LEU A 44 -3.17 -3.54 -4.63
N PRO A 45 -3.38 -3.13 -5.89
CA PRO A 45 -2.64 -3.66 -7.02
C PRO A 45 -1.17 -3.30 -6.93
N VAL A 46 -0.27 -4.24 -7.18
CA VAL A 46 1.16 -3.95 -7.30
C VAL A 46 1.38 -3.13 -8.57
N ASP A 47 1.78 -1.88 -8.43
CA ASP A 47 1.90 -0.91 -9.53
C ASP A 47 3.35 -0.61 -9.93
N THR A 48 4.29 -1.39 -9.41
CA THR A 48 5.73 -1.21 -9.60
C THR A 48 6.44 -2.55 -9.75
N GLU A 49 7.59 -2.51 -10.42
CA GLU A 49 8.56 -3.61 -10.40
C GLU A 49 9.28 -3.67 -9.05
N ALA A 50 10.04 -4.76 -8.85
CA ALA A 50 10.80 -4.98 -7.63
C ALA A 50 11.89 -3.91 -7.43
N TYR A 51 11.99 -3.37 -6.22
CA TYR A 51 13.04 -2.42 -5.85
C TYR A 51 14.36 -3.09 -5.51
N GLY A 52 15.45 -2.35 -5.69
CA GLY A 52 16.80 -2.75 -5.32
C GLY A 52 17.03 -2.81 -3.82
N SER A 53 16.20 -2.12 -3.03
CA SER A 53 16.31 -2.07 -1.57
C SER A 53 14.98 -2.22 -0.85
N LEU A 54 15.04 -2.78 0.36
CA LEU A 54 13.91 -2.88 1.28
C LEU A 54 13.36 -1.49 1.63
N ALA A 55 14.23 -0.50 1.84
CA ALA A 55 13.82 0.84 2.23
C ALA A 55 12.96 1.54 1.15
N GLU A 56 13.29 1.35 -0.13
CA GLU A 56 12.49 1.88 -1.24
C GLU A 56 11.14 1.19 -1.33
N ALA A 57 11.11 -0.15 -1.25
CA ALA A 57 9.85 -0.89 -1.24
C ALA A 57 8.93 -0.47 -0.08
N ARG A 58 9.49 -0.25 1.12
CA ARG A 58 8.72 0.23 2.28
C ARG A 58 8.10 1.59 2.03
N ARG A 59 8.89 2.55 1.54
CA ARG A 59 8.39 3.90 1.21
C ARG A 59 7.29 3.84 0.15
N HIS A 60 7.44 2.98 -0.86
CA HIS A 60 6.43 2.82 -1.90
C HIS A 60 5.13 2.23 -1.35
N ALA A 61 5.20 1.22 -0.49
CA ALA A 61 4.02 0.66 0.17
C ALA A 61 3.21 1.72 0.95
N GLU A 62 3.90 2.57 1.72
CA GLU A 62 3.25 3.68 2.44
C GLU A 62 2.68 4.75 1.48
N GLN A 63 3.41 5.12 0.43
CA GLN A 63 2.93 6.05 -0.59
C GLN A 63 1.68 5.52 -1.30
N GLN A 64 1.65 4.23 -1.60
CA GLN A 64 0.51 3.58 -2.23
C GLN A 64 -0.72 3.55 -1.31
N ALA A 65 -0.54 3.28 -0.01
CA ALA A 65 -1.62 3.39 0.98
C ALA A 65 -2.18 4.82 1.05
N VAL A 66 -1.28 5.82 1.11
CA VAL A 66 -1.67 7.24 1.12
C VAL A 66 -2.43 7.62 -0.14
N ARG A 67 -1.92 7.25 -1.33
CA ARG A 67 -2.59 7.51 -2.62
C ARG A 67 -3.98 6.89 -2.66
N TRP A 68 -4.12 5.64 -2.24
CA TRP A 68 -5.41 4.95 -2.20
C TRP A 68 -6.45 5.65 -1.31
N VAL A 69 -6.02 6.18 -0.15
CA VAL A 69 -6.91 6.96 0.72
C VAL A 69 -7.31 8.27 0.05
N HIS A 70 -6.37 8.96 -0.61
CA HIS A 70 -6.68 10.21 -1.32
C HIS A 70 -7.62 9.98 -2.51
N ASP A 71 -7.46 8.90 -3.27
CA ASP A 71 -8.34 8.54 -4.39
C ASP A 71 -9.80 8.32 -3.94
N ARG A 72 -10.00 7.91 -2.68
CA ARG A 72 -11.34 7.65 -2.09
C ARG A 72 -11.88 8.79 -1.21
N SER A 73 -10.99 9.55 -0.58
CA SER A 73 -11.36 10.68 0.29
C SER A 73 -11.47 11.99 -0.47
N GLY A 74 -10.85 12.09 -1.64
CA GLY A 74 -10.91 13.25 -2.53
C GLY A 74 -12.10 13.14 -3.48
N ASP A 75 -13.30 13.39 -2.99
CA ASP A 75 -14.51 13.83 -3.73
C ASP A 75 -14.90 13.12 -5.05
N GLY A 76 -14.34 11.97 -5.44
CA GLY A 76 -14.76 11.25 -6.65
C GLY A 76 -14.86 12.11 -7.91
N GLN A 77 -14.16 13.25 -7.98
CA GLN A 77 -14.14 14.15 -9.13
C GLN A 77 -13.03 13.75 -10.10
N GLY A 78 -12.86 12.44 -10.30
CA GLY A 78 -12.34 11.94 -11.56
C GLY A 78 -13.38 12.20 -12.65
N ARG A 79 -13.45 13.45 -13.12
CA ARG A 79 -14.17 13.79 -14.35
C ARG A 79 -13.49 13.05 -15.50
N PHE A 80 -14.27 12.16 -16.12
CA PHE A 80 -14.23 11.60 -17.47
C PHE A 80 -13.03 11.91 -18.36
#